data_AF-A0A6N8J2A5-F1
#
_entry.id   AF-A0A6N8J2A5-F1
#
_cell.length_a   1.000
_cell.length_b   1.000
_cell.length_c   1.000
_cell.angle_alpha   90.00
_cell.angle_beta   90.00
_cell.angle_gamma   90.00
#
_symmetry.space_group_name_H-M   'P 1'
#
loop_
_entity.id
_entity.type
_entity.pdbx_description
1 polymer ?
#
loop_
_entity_poly.entity_id
_entity_poly.type
_entity_poly.pdbx_seq_one_letter_code
_entity_poly.pdbx_strand_id
1 'polypeptide(L)'
;MDKLPEVTDRQTFIKFISLLLKNYLQNKEGWENADLGSFLEAMARYAEDIQGYYDNTNQNINADTPTWKVFADILSGAKFYE
;
A
#
# COMPACT_ATOMS: atom_id res chain seq x y z
N MET A 1 17.09 -1.96 0.96
CA MET A 1 15.71 -2.41 0.69
C MET A 1 15.48 -2.32 -0.80
N ASP A 2 15.02 -3.38 -1.46
CA ASP A 2 14.64 -3.29 -2.88
C ASP A 2 13.51 -2.26 -3.01
N LYS A 3 13.67 -1.27 -3.90
CA LYS A 3 12.63 -0.28 -4.18
C LYS A 3 11.39 -1.01 -4.72
N LEU A 4 10.21 -0.73 -4.13
CA LEU A 4 8.95 -1.26 -4.68
C LEU A 4 8.75 -0.70 -6.11
N PRO A 5 8.30 -1.55 -7.06
CA PRO A 5 8.12 -1.12 -8.43
C PRO A 5 6.98 -0.10 -8.51
N GLU A 6 7.06 0.80 -9.48
CA GLU A 6 5.89 1.60 -9.86
C GLU A 6 4.82 0.66 -10.42
N VAL A 7 3.57 0.85 -9.97
CA VAL A 7 2.43 0.04 -10.37
C VAL A 7 1.61 0.80 -11.40
N THR A 8 1.61 0.29 -12.63
CA THR A 8 0.89 0.90 -13.77
C THR A 8 -0.10 -0.06 -14.41
N ASP A 9 0.04 -1.36 -14.14
CA ASP A 9 -0.77 -2.42 -14.71
C ASP A 9 -0.85 -3.65 -13.77
N ARG A 10 -1.55 -4.69 -14.22
CA ARG A 10 -1.71 -5.92 -13.45
C ARG A 10 -0.39 -6.64 -13.18
N GLN A 11 0.56 -6.61 -14.12
CA GLN A 11 1.82 -7.36 -14.00
C GLN A 11 2.76 -6.71 -12.98
N THR A 12 2.86 -5.38 -13.05
CA THR A 12 3.59 -4.57 -12.08
C THR A 12 2.96 -4.67 -10.69
N PHE A 13 1.63 -4.77 -10.58
CA PHE A 13 0.94 -5.02 -9.32
C PHE A 13 1.26 -6.40 -8.71
N ILE A 14 1.28 -7.47 -9.52
CA ILE A 14 1.67 -8.81 -9.06
C ILE A 14 3.12 -8.80 -8.51
N LYS A 15 4.02 -8.11 -9.22
CA LYS A 15 5.41 -7.94 -8.78
C LYS A 15 5.49 -7.15 -7.47
N PHE A 16 4.70 -6.09 -7.35
CA PHE A 16 4.58 -5.29 -6.13
C PHE A 16 4.17 -6.15 -4.93
N ILE A 17 3.07 -6.92 -5.03
CA ILE A 17 2.60 -7.79 -3.94
C ILE A 17 3.68 -8.81 -3.55
N SER A 18 4.32 -9.43 -4.54
CA SER A 18 5.36 -10.43 -4.29
C SER A 18 6.55 -9.85 -3.51
N LEU A 19 6.95 -8.61 -3.84
CA LEU A 19 8.01 -7.89 -3.13
C LEU A 19 7.57 -7.39 -1.75
N LEU A 20 6.30 -6.99 -1.61
CA LEU A 20 5.72 -6.61 -0.32
C LEU A 20 5.70 -7.78 0.66
N LEU A 21 5.28 -8.97 0.20
CA LEU A 21 5.33 -10.20 1.00
C LEU A 21 6.77 -10.59 1.37
N LYS A 22 7.69 -10.55 0.40
CA LYS A 22 9.13 -10.80 0.68
C LYS A 22 9.64 -9.81 1.75
N ASN A 23 9.23 -8.55 1.67
CA ASN A 23 9.61 -7.53 2.65
C ASN A 23 9.08 -7.83 4.05
N TYR A 24 7.80 -8.21 4.16
CA TYR A 24 7.18 -8.65 5.41
C TYR A 24 7.94 -9.82 6.04
N LEU A 25 8.18 -10.88 5.28
CA LEU A 25 8.86 -12.08 5.78
C LEU A 25 10.30 -11.80 6.24
N GLN A 26 10.99 -10.85 5.62
CA GLN A 26 12.37 -10.48 5.96
C GLN A 26 12.48 -9.44 7.07
N ASN A 27 11.45 -8.62 7.31
CA ASN A 27 11.53 -7.46 8.20
C ASN A 27 10.30 -7.35 9.10
N LYS A 28 9.75 -8.48 9.56
CA LYS A 28 8.51 -8.54 10.33
C LYS A 28 8.52 -7.62 11.57
N GLU A 29 9.65 -7.50 12.25
CA GLU A 29 9.80 -6.65 13.44
C GLU A 29 9.68 -5.14 13.15
N GLY A 30 9.87 -4.73 11.90
CA GLY A 30 9.73 -3.34 11.45
C GLY A 30 8.36 -3.02 10.84
N TRP A 31 7.40 -3.95 10.91
CA TRP A 31 6.01 -3.70 10.52
C TRP A 31 5.22 -3.38 11.78
N GLU A 32 4.57 -2.22 11.77
CA GLU A 32 3.67 -1.80 12.85
C GLU A 32 2.45 -2.72 12.93
N ASN A 33 1.86 -3.01 11.76
CA ASN A 33 0.72 -3.91 11.60
C ASN A 33 1.18 -5.30 11.15
N ALA A 34 1.86 -6.02 12.04
CA ALA A 34 2.56 -7.27 11.72
C ALA A 34 1.68 -8.54 11.72
N ASP A 35 0.44 -8.49 12.21
CA ASP A 35 -0.52 -9.59 12.09
C ASP A 35 -1.59 -9.27 11.05
N LEU A 36 -2.32 -10.29 10.60
CA LEU A 36 -3.30 -10.12 9.53
C LEU A 36 -4.46 -9.20 9.96
N GLY A 37 -4.88 -9.24 11.23
CA GLY A 37 -5.97 -8.43 11.74
C GLY A 37 -5.62 -6.95 11.73
N SER A 38 -4.51 -6.59 12.37
CA SER A 38 -4.00 -5.20 12.39
C SER A 38 -3.73 -4.67 10.99
N PHE A 39 -3.16 -5.50 10.10
CA PHE A 39 -2.92 -5.09 8.72
C PHE A 39 -4.20 -4.78 7.95
N LEU A 40 -5.24 -5.61 8.09
CA LEU A 40 -6.53 -5.37 7.43
C LEU A 40 -7.25 -4.13 7.99
N GLU A 41 -7.15 -3.88 9.30
CA GLU A 41 -7.67 -2.67 9.92
C GLU A 41 -6.97 -1.41 9.39
N ALA A 42 -5.64 -1.41 9.34
CA ALA A 42 -4.86 -0.32 8.78
C ALA A 42 -5.13 -0.11 7.28
N MET A 43 -5.32 -1.19 6.52
CA MET A 43 -5.74 -1.10 5.11
C MET A 43 -7.08 -0.40 4.95
N ALA A 44 -8.07 -0.71 5.80
CA ALA A 44 -9.39 -0.06 5.74
C ALA A 44 -9.28 1.43 6.05
N ARG A 45 -8.59 1.79 7.15
CA ARG A 45 -8.38 3.19 7.54
C ARG A 45 -7.63 3.98 6.46
N TYR A 46 -6.57 3.41 5.89
CA TYR A 46 -5.83 4.09 4.83
C TYR A 46 -6.65 4.21 3.55
N ALA A 47 -7.52 3.25 3.22
CA ALA A 47 -8.42 3.36 2.07
C ALA A 47 -9.44 4.49 2.24
N GLU A 48 -9.89 4.78 3.47
CA GLU A 48 -10.74 5.94 3.78
C GLU A 48 -9.98 7.27 3.58
N ASP A 49 -8.70 7.33 3.99
CA ASP A 49 -7.90 8.57 4.01
C ASP A 49 -7.12 8.86 2.72
N ILE A 50 -6.96 7.89 1.82
CA ILE A 50 -5.99 7.98 0.70
C ILE A 50 -6.26 9.14 -0.27
N GLN A 51 -7.53 9.56 -0.44
CA GLN A 51 -7.82 10.74 -1.25
C GLN A 51 -7.17 11.99 -0.67
N GLY A 52 -7.22 12.16 0.66
CA GLY A 52 -6.56 13.26 1.35
C GLY A 52 -5.04 13.24 1.15
N TYR A 53 -4.42 12.05 1.14
CA TYR A 53 -3.00 11.91 0.80
C TYR A 53 -2.70 12.40 -0.63
N TYR A 54 -3.49 11.99 -1.63
CA TYR A 54 -3.30 12.42 -3.02
C TYR A 54 -3.48 13.93 -3.20
N ASP A 55 -4.48 14.52 -2.55
CA ASP A 55 -4.74 15.96 -2.58
C ASP A 55 -3.58 16.74 -1.93
N ASN A 56 -3.17 16.33 -0.73
CA ASN A 56 -2.08 16.97 0.02
C ASN A 56 -0.72 16.90 -0.71
N THR A 57 -0.54 15.91 -1.57
CA THR A 57 0.69 15.71 -2.35
C THR A 57 0.57 16.11 -3.83
N ASN A 58 -0.56 16.74 -4.21
CA ASN A 58 -0.83 17.21 -5.58
C ASN A 58 -0.65 16.13 -6.65
N GLN A 59 -1.02 14.88 -6.37
CA GLN A 59 -0.83 13.77 -7.29
C GLN A 59 -1.87 13.72 -8.43
N ASN A 60 -2.97 14.46 -8.33
CA ASN A 60 -4.07 14.48 -9.30
C ASN A 60 -4.61 13.07 -9.61
N ILE A 61 -4.80 12.27 -8.55
CA ILE A 61 -5.37 10.92 -8.60
C ILE A 61 -6.74 10.95 -7.92
N ASN A 62 -7.73 10.31 -8.56
CA ASN A 62 -9.04 10.08 -7.98
C ASN A 62 -9.10 8.66 -7.40
N ALA A 63 -9.20 8.54 -6.07
CA ALA A 63 -9.29 7.28 -5.35
C ALA A 63 -10.59 6.50 -5.63
N ASP A 64 -11.67 7.18 -6.06
CA ASP A 64 -12.91 6.53 -6.52
C ASP A 64 -12.73 5.79 -7.86
N THR A 65 -11.60 6.00 -8.55
CA THR A 65 -11.21 5.19 -9.69
C THR A 65 -10.29 4.05 -9.22
N PRO A 66 -10.79 2.81 -9.10
CA PRO A 66 -10.05 1.70 -8.49
C PRO A 66 -8.97 1.17 -9.45
N THR A 67 -7.85 1.89 -9.54
CA THR A 67 -6.68 1.50 -10.34
C THR A 67 -5.74 0.62 -9.54
N TRP A 68 -4.92 -0.18 -10.22
CA TRP A 68 -3.88 -0.99 -9.57
C TRP A 68 -2.93 -0.15 -8.71
N LYS A 69 -2.67 1.10 -9.13
CA LYS A 69 -1.89 2.05 -8.35
C LYS A 69 -2.56 2.38 -7.02
N VAL A 70 -3.85 2.69 -7.03
CA VAL A 70 -4.62 2.97 -5.79
C VAL A 70 -4.55 1.78 -4.84
N PHE A 71 -4.74 0.55 -5.33
CA PHE A 71 -4.58 -0.65 -4.49
C PHE A 71 -3.16 -0.82 -3.93
N ALA A 72 -2.12 -0.52 -4.71
CA ALA A 72 -0.73 -0.62 -4.27
C ALA A 72 -0.36 0.44 -3.22
N ASP A 73 -0.89 1.65 -3.38
CA ASP A 73 -0.70 2.74 -2.44
C ASP A 73 -1.43 2.43 -1.11
N ILE A 74 -2.65 1.86 -1.16
CA ILE A 74 -3.38 1.38 0.04
C ILE A 74 -2.57 0.32 0.80
N LEU A 75 -2.09 -0.72 0.10
CA LEU A 75 -1.26 -1.77 0.70
C LEU A 75 0.04 -1.23 1.30
N SER A 76 0.62 -0.18 0.69
CA SER A 76 1.82 0.48 1.20
C SER A 76 1.53 1.31 2.44
N GLY A 77 0.41 2.03 2.46
CA GLY A 77 -0.03 2.83 3.61
C GLY A 77 -0.28 1.98 4.85
N ALA A 78 -0.98 0.85 4.68
CA ALA A 78 -1.28 -0.09 5.77
C ALA A 78 -0.05 -0.67 6.49
N LYS A 79 1.12 -0.64 5.85
CA LYS A 79 2.38 -1.06 6.46
C LYS A 79 2.90 -0.04 7.50
N PHE A 80 2.64 1.26 7.29
CA PHE A 80 3.32 2.37 7.97
C PHE A 80 2.40 3.28 8.79
N TYR A 81 1.08 3.12 8.69
CA TYR A 81 0.12 4.05 9.28
C TYR A 81 -0.66 3.38 10.42
N GLU A 82 -0.69 4.05 11.58
CA GLU A 82 -1.54 3.75 12.75
C GLU A 82 -3.00 4.13 12.52
#